data_AF-A0A2G6Y3A1-F1
#
_entry.id   AF-A0A2G6Y3A1-F1
#
_cell.length_a   1.000
_cell.length_b   1.000
_cell.length_c   1.000
_cell.angle_alpha   90.00
_cell.angle_beta   90.00
_cell.angle_gamma   90.00
#
_symmetry.space_group_name_H-M   'P 1'
#
loop_
_entity.id
_entity.type
_entity.pdbx_description
1 polymer ?
#
loop_
_entity_poly.entity_id
_entity_poly.type
_entity_poly.pdbx_seq_one_letter_code
_entity_poly.pdbx_strand_id
1 'polypeptide(L)'
;MTLADFAHLSAVLASLLGLSAWARATPTRAWGEPAGAPRGNRHLHRAVVLATLLLQGCTALATGQWVDALALVAAAWMVLGGALVLTMNQWPAATRLWAPRLGWQGVAGCVVALGAALLPIGLKAL
;
A
#
# COMPACT_ATOMS: atom_id res chain seq x y z
N MET A 1 -8.50 -5.39 19.81
CA MET A 1 -8.29 -5.14 18.37
C MET A 1 -8.51 -6.44 17.64
N THR A 2 -9.47 -6.48 16.70
CA THR A 2 -9.83 -7.71 15.98
C THR A 2 -8.86 -7.99 14.83
N LEU A 3 -8.86 -9.21 14.28
CA LEU A 3 -8.07 -9.54 13.08
C LEU A 3 -8.46 -8.67 11.88
N ALA A 4 -9.75 -8.34 11.75
CA ALA A 4 -10.26 -7.44 10.71
C ALA A 4 -9.72 -6.01 10.88
N ASP A 5 -9.74 -5.48 12.11
CA ASP A 5 -9.18 -4.14 12.39
C ASP A 5 -7.68 -4.08 12.05
N PHE A 6 -6.93 -5.13 12.40
CA PHE A 6 -5.51 -5.24 12.07
C PHE A 6 -5.28 -5.32 10.56
N ALA A 7 -6.07 -6.12 9.84
CA ALA A 7 -6.00 -6.24 8.39
C ALA A 7 -6.31 -4.89 7.71
N HIS A 8 -7.34 -4.18 8.18
CA HIS A 8 -7.73 -2.86 7.68
C HIS A 8 -6.64 -1.81 7.89
N LEU A 9 -6.09 -1.70 9.10
CA LEU A 9 -4.99 -0.76 9.37
C LEU A 9 -3.74 -1.10 8.56
N SER A 10 -3.43 -2.39 8.43
CA SER A 10 -2.32 -2.85 7.59
C SER A 10 -2.53 -2.52 6.12
N ALA A 11 -3.75 -2.67 5.61
CA ALA A 11 -4.11 -2.33 4.24
C ALA A 11 -4.02 -0.80 3.99
N VAL A 12 -4.52 0.02 4.92
CA VAL A 12 -4.37 1.48 4.87
C VAL A 12 -2.88 1.83 4.81
N LEU A 13 -2.06 1.25 5.69
CA LEU A 13 -0.63 1.53 5.73
C LEU A 13 0.09 1.05 4.46
N ALA A 14 -0.27 -0.13 3.93
CA ALA A 14 0.27 -0.68 2.69
C ALA A 14 0.00 0.22 1.47
N SER A 15 -1.08 1.03 1.52
CA SER A 15 -1.41 1.99 0.48
C SER A 15 -0.32 3.05 0.30
N LEU A 16 0.49 3.36 1.34
CA LEU A 16 1.66 4.24 1.20
C LEU A 16 2.71 3.67 0.26
N LEU A 17 2.89 2.34 0.24
CA LEU A 17 3.81 1.70 -0.69
C LEU A 17 3.31 1.89 -2.12
N GLY A 18 2.04 1.59 -2.36
CA GLY A 18 1.37 1.77 -3.65
C GLY A 18 1.44 3.22 -4.14
N LEU A 19 1.07 4.18 -3.29
CA LEU A 19 1.14 5.62 -3.60
C LEU A 19 2.58 6.08 -3.87
N SER A 20 3.57 5.62 -3.10
CA SER A 20 4.98 5.96 -3.32
C SER A 20 5.53 5.39 -4.64
N ALA A 21 5.06 4.21 -5.05
CA ALA A 21 5.40 3.58 -6.31
C ALA A 21 4.68 4.26 -7.48
N TRP A 22 3.40 4.58 -7.33
CA TRP A 22 2.61 5.33 -8.30
C TRP A 22 3.20 6.72 -8.58
N ALA A 23 3.62 7.42 -7.52
CA ALA A 23 4.26 8.73 -7.64
C ALA A 23 5.63 8.66 -8.36
N ARG A 24 6.33 7.53 -8.29
CA ARG A 24 7.57 7.27 -9.06
C ARG A 24 7.30 6.78 -10.49
N ALA A 25 6.16 6.15 -10.74
CA ALA A 25 5.76 5.71 -12.07
C ALA A 25 5.21 6.87 -12.94
N THR A 26 4.64 7.89 -12.30
CA THR A 26 4.11 9.07 -12.97
C THR A 26 5.22 10.10 -13.24
N PRO A 27 5.21 10.79 -14.40
CA PRO A 27 6.26 11.74 -14.78
C PRO A 27 6.17 13.08 -14.02
N THR A 28 5.55 13.10 -12.84
CA THR A 28 5.38 14.33 -12.07
C THR A 28 6.71 14.66 -11.40
N ARG A 29 7.18 15.90 -11.54
CA ARG A 29 8.42 16.38 -10.88
C ARG A 29 8.31 16.42 -9.35
N ALA A 30 7.25 15.86 -8.75
CA ALA A 30 6.99 15.87 -7.31
C ALA A 30 8.10 15.16 -6.51
N TRP A 31 8.74 14.15 -7.10
CA TRP A 31 9.91 13.48 -6.52
C TRP A 31 11.24 14.15 -6.86
N GLY A 32 11.22 15.39 -7.37
CA GLY A 32 12.40 16.23 -7.58
C GLY A 32 13.54 15.56 -8.37
N GLU A 33 13.21 14.60 -9.23
CA GLU A 33 14.20 13.95 -10.07
C GLU A 33 14.77 14.98 -11.05
N PRO A 34 16.11 15.03 -11.21
CA PRO A 34 16.72 15.97 -12.14
C PRO A 34 16.21 15.68 -13.56
N ALA A 35 15.99 16.75 -14.34
CA ALA A 35 15.59 16.63 -15.73
C ALA A 35 16.63 15.79 -16.49
N GLY A 36 16.29 14.53 -16.83
CA GLY A 36 17.21 13.60 -17.50
C GLY A 36 17.69 12.42 -16.65
N ALA A 37 17.27 12.29 -15.38
CA ALA A 37 17.52 11.09 -14.61
C ALA A 37 17.03 9.85 -15.39
N PRO A 38 17.81 8.74 -15.42
CA PRO A 38 17.33 7.50 -16.02
C PRO A 38 16.04 7.12 -15.32
N ARG A 39 14.94 7.16 -16.09
CA ARG A 39 13.61 6.81 -15.62
C ARG A 39 13.69 5.35 -15.18
N GLY A 40 13.84 5.14 -13.88
CA GLY A 40 13.85 3.80 -13.29
C GLY A 40 12.65 3.01 -13.81
N ASN A 41 12.78 1.69 -13.86
CA ASN A 41 11.85 0.81 -14.56
C ASN A 41 10.37 1.10 -14.17
N ARG A 42 9.65 1.88 -14.98
CA ARG A 42 8.26 2.29 -14.68
C ARG A 42 7.33 1.09 -14.59
N HIS A 43 7.65 0.02 -15.32
CA HIS A 43 6.92 -1.23 -15.26
C HIS A 43 7.04 -1.88 -13.88
N LEU A 44 8.22 -1.82 -13.24
CA LEU A 44 8.41 -2.32 -11.88
C LEU A 44 7.52 -1.55 -10.89
N HIS A 45 7.49 -0.22 -10.98
CA HIS A 45 6.68 0.60 -10.07
C HIS A 45 5.18 0.38 -10.27
N ARG A 46 4.72 0.20 -11.52
CA ARG A 46 3.34 -0.22 -11.81
C ARG A 46 3.04 -1.62 -11.27
N ALA A 47 3.97 -2.54 -11.39
CA ALA A 47 3.82 -3.88 -10.83
C ALA A 47 3.69 -3.84 -9.31
N VAL A 48 4.45 -2.99 -8.61
CA VAL A 48 4.32 -2.78 -7.16
C VAL A 48 2.93 -2.24 -6.80
N VAL A 49 2.41 -1.26 -7.54
CA VAL A 49 1.04 -0.73 -7.33
C VAL A 49 0.01 -1.84 -7.47
N LEU A 50 0.07 -2.60 -8.57
CA LEU A 50 -0.85 -3.72 -8.80
C LEU A 50 -0.72 -4.79 -7.71
N ALA A 51 0.50 -5.16 -7.33
CA ALA A 51 0.75 -6.12 -6.26
C ALA A 51 0.18 -5.66 -4.93
N THR A 52 0.29 -4.37 -4.58
CA THR A 52 -0.31 -3.83 -3.35
C THR A 52 -1.83 -3.88 -3.35
N LEU A 53 -2.47 -3.52 -4.46
CA LEU A 53 -3.93 -3.59 -4.58
C LEU A 53 -4.43 -5.03 -4.56
N LEU A 54 -3.73 -5.95 -5.22
CA LEU A 54 -4.04 -7.37 -5.17
C LEU A 54 -3.92 -7.92 -3.75
N LEU A 55 -2.84 -7.59 -3.03
CA LEU A 55 -2.67 -8.02 -1.65
C LEU A 55 -3.81 -7.51 -0.76
N GLN A 56 -4.16 -6.23 -0.88
CA GLN A 56 -5.28 -5.63 -0.13
C GLN A 56 -6.61 -6.31 -0.47
N GLY A 57 -6.88 -6.56 -1.76
CA GLY A 57 -8.06 -7.28 -2.22
C GLY A 57 -8.12 -8.72 -1.69
N CYS A 58 -7.01 -9.45 -1.72
CA CYS A 58 -6.92 -10.79 -1.15
C CYS A 58 -7.16 -10.79 0.37
N THR A 59 -6.61 -9.81 1.11
CA THR A 59 -6.87 -9.69 2.55
C THR A 59 -8.35 -9.42 2.84
N ALA A 60 -8.99 -8.58 2.03
CA ALA A 60 -10.40 -8.23 2.17
C ALA A 60 -11.34 -9.42 1.86
N LEU A 61 -11.00 -10.22 0.85
CA LEU A 61 -11.73 -11.43 0.51
C LEU A 61 -11.61 -12.47 1.62
N ALA A 62 -10.40 -12.65 2.17
CA ALA A 62 -10.14 -13.61 3.24
C ALA A 62 -10.88 -13.27 4.55
N THR A 63 -11.16 -11.99 4.81
CA THR A 63 -11.93 -11.53 5.99
C THR A 63 -13.44 -11.44 5.74
N GLY A 64 -13.91 -11.65 4.50
CA GLY A 64 -15.34 -11.65 4.15
C GLY A 64 -15.99 -10.26 4.04
N GLN A 65 -15.22 -9.17 4.09
CA GLN A 65 -15.73 -7.79 4.09
C GLN A 65 -15.24 -6.96 2.89
N TRP A 66 -15.39 -7.52 1.69
CA TRP A 66 -14.74 -6.97 0.50
C TRP A 66 -15.23 -5.56 0.09
N VAL A 67 -16.51 -5.23 0.30
CA VAL A 67 -17.07 -3.91 -0.05
C VAL A 67 -16.48 -2.82 0.85
N ASP A 68 -16.54 -3.01 2.17
CA ASP A 68 -16.03 -2.04 3.15
C ASP A 68 -14.51 -1.87 3.01
N ALA A 69 -13.78 -2.95 2.76
CA ALA A 69 -12.35 -2.91 2.57
C ALA A 69 -11.95 -2.18 1.26
N LEU A 70 -12.70 -2.34 0.16
CA LEU A 70 -12.45 -1.58 -1.07
C LEU A 70 -12.71 -0.08 -0.87
N ALA A 71 -13.82 0.27 -0.19
CA ALA A 71 -14.12 1.64 0.16
C ALA A 71 -13.01 2.24 1.04
N LEU A 72 -12.50 1.46 1.99
CA LEU A 72 -11.38 1.85 2.85
C LEU A 72 -10.09 2.09 2.06
N VAL A 73 -9.74 1.20 1.12
CA VAL A 73 -8.55 1.37 0.27
C VAL A 73 -8.69 2.62 -0.60
N ALA A 74 -9.85 2.86 -1.21
CA ALA A 74 -10.09 4.06 -2.00
C ALA A 74 -9.99 5.34 -1.14
N ALA A 75 -10.60 5.34 0.04
CA ALA A 75 -10.51 6.44 1.00
C ALA A 75 -9.07 6.66 1.47
N ALA A 76 -8.33 5.59 1.78
CA ALA A 76 -6.93 5.65 2.16
C ALA A 76 -6.07 6.24 1.05
N TRP A 77 -6.29 5.84 -0.20
CA TRP A 77 -5.58 6.40 -1.36
C TRP A 77 -5.83 7.90 -1.52
N MET A 78 -7.06 8.38 -1.32
CA MET A 78 -7.39 9.81 -1.39
C MET A 78 -6.75 10.59 -0.24
N VAL A 79 -6.95 10.15 1.00
CA VAL A 79 -6.47 10.85 2.20
C VAL A 79 -4.95 10.80 2.31
N LEU A 80 -4.35 9.61 2.20
CA LEU A 80 -2.90 9.45 2.24
C LEU A 80 -2.25 10.00 0.99
N GLY A 81 -2.90 9.96 -0.17
CA GLY A 81 -2.41 10.61 -1.39
C GLY A 81 -2.29 12.12 -1.20
N GLY A 82 -3.33 12.77 -0.68
CA GLY A 82 -3.29 14.19 -0.33
C GLY A 82 -2.22 14.51 0.72
N ALA A 83 -2.16 13.73 1.80
CA ALA A 83 -1.14 13.88 2.84
C ALA A 83 0.28 13.69 2.29
N LEU A 84 0.49 12.72 1.39
CA LEU A 84 1.78 12.47 0.75
C LEU A 84 2.21 13.67 -0.10
N VAL A 85 1.29 14.29 -0.83
CA VAL A 85 1.57 15.51 -1.61
C VAL A 85 1.97 16.67 -0.68
N LEU A 86 1.21 16.90 0.39
CA LEU A 86 1.50 17.97 1.36
C LEU A 86 2.86 17.76 2.04
N THR A 87 3.12 16.53 2.50
CA THR A 87 4.38 16.18 3.17
C THR A 87 5.58 16.20 2.23
N MET A 88 5.39 15.82 0.96
CA MET A 88 6.44 15.98 -0.06
C MET A 88 6.80 17.46 -0.30
N ASN A 89 5.81 18.37 -0.25
CA ASN A 89 6.07 19.80 -0.42
C ASN A 89 6.77 20.42 0.80
N GLN A 90 6.45 19.98 2.02
CA GLN A 90 7.05 20.54 3.24
C GLN A 90 8.38 19.86 3.63
N TRP A 91 8.45 18.52 3.54
CA TRP A 91 9.56 17.71 4.01
C TRP A 91 9.94 16.62 3.00
N PRO A 92 10.51 16.99 1.84
CA PRO A 92 10.75 16.05 0.76
C PRO A 92 11.68 14.90 1.17
N ALA A 93 12.83 15.18 1.79
CA ALA A 93 13.81 14.15 2.14
C ALA A 93 13.25 13.09 3.11
N ALA A 94 12.57 13.54 4.18
CA ALA A 94 11.99 12.66 5.18
C ALA A 94 10.85 11.81 4.58
N THR A 95 9.98 12.43 3.79
CA THR A 95 8.82 11.76 3.18
C THR A 95 9.26 10.65 2.23
N ARG A 96 10.29 10.89 1.41
CA ARG A 96 10.84 9.88 0.50
C ARG A 96 11.38 8.64 1.20
N LEU A 97 11.96 8.83 2.38
CA LEU A 97 12.57 7.77 3.16
C LEU A 97 11.52 6.96 3.94
N TRP A 98 10.56 7.64 4.57
CA TRP A 98 9.62 7.01 5.50
C TRP A 98 8.35 6.48 4.86
N ALA A 99 7.81 7.12 3.83
CA ALA A 99 6.60 6.64 3.14
C ALA A 99 6.71 5.19 2.65
N PRO A 100 7.77 4.76 1.94
CA PRO A 100 7.89 3.37 1.52
C PRO A 100 8.18 2.41 2.69
N ARG A 101 8.85 2.86 3.76
CA ARG A 101 9.14 2.01 4.94
C ARG A 101 7.86 1.69 5.70
N LEU A 102 7.03 2.69 5.94
CA LEU A 102 5.70 2.52 6.52
C LEU A 102 4.84 1.62 5.62
N GLY A 103 4.87 1.87 4.31
CA GLY A 103 4.21 1.01 3.33
C GLY A 103 4.59 -0.47 3.43
N TRP A 104 5.88 -0.78 3.58
CA TRP A 104 6.37 -2.15 3.76
C TRP A 104 5.90 -2.79 5.06
N GLN A 105 5.80 -2.03 6.16
CA GLN A 105 5.22 -2.53 7.40
C GLN A 105 3.75 -2.91 7.21
N GLY A 106 3.00 -2.10 6.46
CA GLY A 106 1.61 -2.40 6.10
C GLY A 106 1.50 -3.69 5.28
N VAL A 107 2.37 -3.87 4.28
CA VAL A 107 2.42 -5.11 3.48
C VAL A 107 2.72 -6.33 4.36
N ALA A 108 3.68 -6.23 5.26
CA ALA A 108 3.99 -7.32 6.20
C ALA A 108 2.76 -7.64 7.08
N GLY A 109 2.07 -6.62 7.59
CA GLY A 109 0.82 -6.78 8.33
C GLY A 109 -0.28 -7.47 7.53
N CYS A 110 -0.45 -7.10 6.26
CA CYS A 110 -1.39 -7.75 5.34
C CYS A 110 -1.06 -9.24 5.14
N VAL A 111 0.22 -9.59 4.95
CA VAL A 111 0.65 -10.99 4.80
C VAL A 111 0.37 -11.80 6.07
N VAL A 112 0.68 -11.23 7.25
CA VAL A 112 0.38 -11.87 8.54
C VAL A 112 -1.12 -12.07 8.72
N ALA A 113 -1.93 -11.06 8.40
CA ALA A 113 -3.38 -11.14 8.50
C ALA A 113 -3.97 -12.22 7.56
N LEU A 114 -3.46 -12.27 6.32
CA LEU A 114 -3.85 -13.29 5.34
C LEU A 114 -3.48 -14.70 5.84
N GLY A 115 -2.26 -14.88 6.35
CA GLY A 115 -1.81 -16.15 6.92
C GLY A 115 -2.69 -16.60 8.09
N ALA A 116 -3.02 -15.68 9.00
CA ALA A 116 -3.90 -15.97 10.13
C ALA A 116 -5.34 -16.33 9.70
N ALA A 117 -5.87 -15.66 8.67
CA ALA A 117 -7.21 -15.95 8.14
C ALA A 117 -7.28 -17.30 7.41
N LEU A 118 -6.19 -17.69 6.72
CA LEU A 118 -6.12 -18.94 5.93
C LEU A 118 -5.72 -20.17 6.76
N LEU A 119 -5.00 -20.00 7.87
CA LEU A 119 -4.57 -21.08 8.77
C LEU A 119 -5.71 -22.06 9.17
N PRO A 120 -6.89 -21.59 9.62
CA PRO A 120 -7.99 -22.50 9.98
C PRO A 120 -8.63 -23.22 8.80
N ILE A 121 -8.45 -22.74 7.56
CA ILE A 121 -8.94 -23.40 6.34
C ILE A 121 -8.01 -24.56 5.97
N GLY A 122 -6.69 -24.35 6.07
CA GLY A 122 -5.71 -25.41 5.82
C GLY A 122 -5.78 -26.55 6.83
N LEU A 123 -6.09 -26.23 8.10
CA LEU A 123 -6.21 -27.25 9.16
C LEU A 123 -7.48 -28.12 9.04
N LYS A 124 -8.52 -27.63 8.33
CA LYS A 124 -9.74 -28.39 8.05
C LYS A 124 -9.63 -29.29 6.81
N ALA A 125 -8.62 -29.07 5.99
CA ALA A 125 -8.38 -29.83 4.76
C ALA A 125 -7.40 -31.01 4.96
N LEU A 126 -6.88 -31.18 6.18
CA LEU A 126 -5.97 -32.25 6.63
C LEU A 126 -6.74 -33.22 7.53
#